data_AF-H6SWI7-F1
#
_entry.id   AF-H6SWI7-F1
#
_cell.length_a   1.000
_cell.length_b   1.000
_cell.length_c   1.000
_cell.angle_alpha   90.00
_cell.angle_beta   90.00
_cell.angle_gamma   90.00
#
_symmetry.space_group_name_H-M   'P 1'
#
loop_
_entity.id
_entity.type
_entity.pdbx_description
1 polymer ?
#
loop_
_entity_poly.entity_id
_entity_poly.type
_entity_poly.pdbx_seq_one_letter_code
_entity_poly.pdbx_strand_id
1 'polypeptide(L)'
;ASELLHRLNHGGTMPMMTSCSPAWIKYVEQFYPEFMNNLSTCKSPQQMLGAIVKSFYARRTGIDPDTIVSIAVMPCTAKKFEAQRPELSHDGRQDVDAVITTRELARLLRMRGINLDEMPAEYADSPLGERSTAGKIFGA
;
A
#
# COMPACT_ATOMS: atom_id res chain seq x y z
N ALA A 1 14.19 5.23 2.27
CA ALA A 1 15.41 5.80 2.87
C ALA A 1 16.66 5.40 2.11
N SER A 2 16.90 4.10 1.89
CA SER A 2 18.08 3.62 1.15
C SER A 2 18.21 4.21 -0.26
N GLU A 3 17.11 4.36 -1.00
CA GLU A 3 17.12 5.02 -2.32
C GLU A 3 17.61 6.48 -2.26
N LEU A 4 17.19 7.24 -1.23
CA LEU A 4 17.62 8.62 -1.06
C LEU A 4 19.14 8.70 -0.83
N LEU A 5 19.67 7.87 0.09
CA LEU A 5 21.11 7.79 0.35
C LEU A 5 21.88 7.40 -0.91
N HIS A 6 21.35 6.46 -1.68
CA HIS A 6 21.96 6.06 -2.95
C HIS A 6 22.02 7.23 -3.94
N ARG A 7 20.92 7.98 -4.14
CA ARG A 7 20.92 9.14 -5.04
C ARG A 7 21.88 10.24 -4.58
N LEU A 8 21.97 10.50 -3.28
CA LEU A 8 22.90 11.49 -2.72
C LEU A 8 24.37 11.10 -2.96
N ASN A 9 24.71 9.82 -2.77
CA ASN A 9 26.11 9.37 -2.87
C ASN A 9 26.61 9.15 -4.30
N HIS A 10 25.71 8.97 -5.27
CA HIS A 10 26.07 8.61 -6.65
C HIS A 10 25.62 9.65 -7.69
N GLY A 11 25.24 10.86 -7.26
CA GLY A 11 24.80 11.92 -8.18
C GLY A 11 23.52 11.58 -8.95
N GLY A 12 22.58 10.87 -8.29
CA GLY A 12 21.28 10.54 -8.88
C GLY A 12 20.37 11.77 -9.04
N THR A 13 19.26 11.60 -9.75
CA THR A 13 18.30 12.68 -10.03
C THR A 13 17.71 13.26 -8.74
N MET A 14 17.84 14.57 -8.57
CA MET A 14 17.37 15.35 -7.43
C MET A 14 16.50 16.56 -7.89
N PRO A 15 15.57 17.06 -7.05
CA PRO A 15 15.18 16.52 -5.74
C PRO A 15 14.45 15.18 -5.86
N MET A 16 14.52 14.34 -4.81
CA MET A 16 13.73 13.10 -4.74
C MET A 16 12.36 13.40 -4.11
N MET A 17 11.29 13.03 -4.81
CA MET A 17 9.91 13.24 -4.39
C MET A 17 9.26 11.91 -4.00
N THR A 18 8.38 11.94 -3.00
CA THR A 18 7.68 10.74 -2.53
C THR A 18 6.72 10.20 -3.59
N SER A 19 6.47 8.89 -3.58
CA SER A 19 5.61 8.19 -4.55
C SER A 19 4.38 7.53 -3.93
N CYS A 20 4.15 7.70 -2.63
CA CYS A 20 3.15 6.92 -1.89
C CYS A 20 1.69 7.39 -2.08
N SER A 21 1.49 8.63 -2.55
CA SER A 21 0.17 9.22 -2.83
C SER A 21 -0.20 9.03 -4.30
N PRO A 22 -1.26 8.25 -4.63
CA PRO A 22 -1.64 7.99 -6.02
C PRO A 22 -2.09 9.24 -6.76
N ALA A 23 -2.74 10.17 -6.06
CA ALA A 23 -3.18 11.43 -6.65
C ALA A 23 -1.98 12.29 -7.05
N TRP A 24 -0.93 12.32 -6.22
CA TRP A 24 0.32 13.00 -6.54
C TRP A 24 1.03 12.38 -7.75
N ILE A 25 1.13 11.05 -7.80
CA ILE A 25 1.66 10.34 -8.97
C ILE A 25 0.89 10.75 -10.23
N LYS A 26 -0.45 10.71 -10.19
CA LYS A 26 -1.28 11.05 -11.33
C LYS A 26 -1.11 12.50 -11.77
N TYR A 27 -0.93 13.40 -10.81
CA TYR A 27 -0.67 14.82 -11.07
C TYR A 27 0.67 15.02 -11.79
N VAL A 28 1.75 14.38 -11.34
CA VAL A 28 3.06 14.44 -12.02
C VAL A 28 2.96 13.86 -13.43
N GLU A 29 2.33 12.69 -13.59
CA GLU A 29 2.14 12.06 -14.90
C GLU A 29 1.44 12.96 -15.92
N GLN A 30 0.48 13.78 -15.47
CA GLN A 30 -0.34 14.61 -16.35
C GLN A 30 0.23 16.00 -16.60
N PHE A 31 0.78 16.62 -15.55
CA PHE A 31 1.12 18.04 -15.59
C PHE A 31 2.62 18.31 -15.57
N TYR A 32 3.43 17.37 -15.09
CA TYR A 32 4.88 17.52 -14.97
C TYR A 32 5.66 16.24 -15.31
N PRO A 33 5.47 15.67 -16.51
CA PRO A 33 6.11 14.41 -16.89
C PRO A 33 7.65 14.48 -16.86
N GLU A 34 8.24 15.67 -16.96
CA GLU A 34 9.68 15.90 -16.81
C GLU A 34 10.21 15.49 -15.42
N PHE A 35 9.36 15.49 -14.40
CA PHE A 35 9.73 15.09 -13.03
C PHE A 35 9.47 13.61 -12.73
N MET A 36 9.11 12.78 -13.71
CA MET A 36 8.89 11.35 -13.47
C MET A 36 10.11 10.65 -12.86
N ASN A 37 11.32 11.04 -13.28
CA ASN A 37 12.57 10.49 -12.75
C ASN A 37 12.91 11.00 -11.33
N ASN A 38 12.27 12.06 -10.87
CA ASN A 38 12.42 12.60 -9.53
C ASN A 38 11.55 11.85 -8.51
N LEU A 39 10.53 11.11 -8.96
CA LEU A 39 9.73 10.27 -8.08
C LEU A 39 10.56 9.11 -7.53
N SER A 40 10.29 8.79 -6.27
CA SER A 40 10.78 7.61 -5.58
C SER A 40 10.31 6.35 -6.31
N THR A 41 11.22 5.40 -6.54
CA THR A 41 10.89 4.10 -7.16
C THR A 41 10.16 3.16 -6.22
N CYS A 42 10.13 3.49 -4.93
CA CYS A 42 9.36 2.75 -3.93
C CYS A 42 7.87 2.68 -4.30
N LYS A 43 7.30 1.46 -4.25
CA LYS A 43 5.84 1.25 -4.18
C LYS A 43 5.25 1.93 -2.94
N SER A 44 3.94 2.21 -2.93
CA SER A 44 3.29 2.70 -1.71
C SER A 44 3.12 1.59 -0.66
N PRO A 45 2.87 1.92 0.63
CA PRO A 45 2.76 0.92 1.68
C PRO A 45 1.72 -0.18 1.41
N GLN A 46 0.57 0.16 0.82
CA GLN A 46 -0.45 -0.84 0.49
C GLN A 46 0.06 -1.84 -0.55
N GLN A 47 0.78 -1.35 -1.55
CA GLN A 47 1.28 -2.16 -2.65
C GLN A 47 2.47 -3.00 -2.23
N MET A 48 3.36 -2.44 -1.40
CA MET A 48 4.45 -3.21 -0.80
C MET A 48 3.92 -4.37 0.04
N LEU A 49 2.93 -4.12 0.91
CA LEU A 49 2.37 -5.17 1.75
C LEU A 49 1.66 -6.24 0.90
N GLY A 50 0.83 -5.83 -0.07
CA GLY A 50 0.15 -6.74 -0.98
C GLY A 50 1.11 -7.68 -1.72
N ALA A 51 2.17 -7.10 -2.31
CA ALA A 51 3.22 -7.85 -2.98
C ALA A 51 3.92 -8.86 -2.04
N ILE A 52 4.24 -8.45 -0.81
CA ILE A 52 4.91 -9.33 0.18
C ILE A 52 3.99 -10.46 0.62
N VAL A 53 2.70 -10.18 0.86
CA VAL A 53 1.72 -11.18 1.28
C VAL A 53 1.55 -12.27 0.22
N LYS A 54 1.41 -11.89 -1.05
CA LYS A 54 1.22 -12.85 -2.15
C LYS A 54 2.50 -13.51 -2.65
N SER A 55 3.66 -13.10 -2.17
CA SER A 55 4.95 -13.69 -2.56
C SER A 55 5.63 -14.37 -1.37
N PHE A 56 6.29 -13.58 -0.53
CA PHE A 56 7.07 -14.08 0.59
C PHE A 56 6.23 -14.83 1.62
N TYR A 57 5.09 -14.25 2.05
CA TYR A 57 4.25 -14.88 3.06
C TYR A 57 3.60 -16.16 2.52
N ALA A 58 2.98 -16.10 1.33
CA ALA A 58 2.39 -17.26 0.66
C ALA A 58 3.37 -18.44 0.55
N ARG A 59 4.61 -18.19 0.08
CA ARG A 59 5.66 -19.22 0.02
C ARG A 59 6.04 -19.75 1.40
N ARG A 60 6.18 -18.87 2.40
CA ARG A 60 6.58 -19.23 3.75
C ARG A 60 5.55 -20.12 4.45
N THR A 61 4.26 -19.91 4.17
CA THR A 61 3.15 -20.66 4.81
C THR A 61 2.62 -21.80 3.95
N GLY A 62 3.16 -22.01 2.74
CA GLY A 62 2.67 -23.03 1.82
C GLY A 62 1.25 -22.75 1.30
N ILE A 63 0.82 -21.50 1.31
CA ILE A 63 -0.49 -21.09 0.78
C ILE A 63 -0.31 -20.78 -0.70
N ASP A 64 -1.20 -21.32 -1.54
CA ASP A 64 -1.26 -20.96 -2.95
C ASP A 64 -1.60 -19.46 -3.09
N PRO A 65 -0.72 -18.64 -3.69
CA PRO A 65 -0.98 -17.22 -3.88
C PRO A 65 -2.29 -16.90 -4.62
N ASP A 66 -2.78 -17.78 -5.50
CA ASP A 66 -4.03 -17.57 -6.25
C ASP A 66 -5.28 -17.69 -5.35
N THR A 67 -5.12 -18.26 -4.15
CA THR A 67 -6.18 -18.35 -3.14
C THR A 67 -6.20 -17.17 -2.18
N ILE A 68 -5.21 -16.27 -2.26
CA ILE A 68 -5.10 -15.12 -1.35
C ILE A 68 -5.82 -13.90 -1.94
N VAL A 69 -6.78 -13.37 -1.18
CA VAL A 69 -7.44 -12.09 -1.45
C VAL A 69 -6.94 -11.03 -0.49
N SER A 70 -6.20 -10.06 -1.00
CA SER A 70 -5.65 -8.90 -0.31
C SER A 70 -6.61 -7.72 -0.40
N ILE A 71 -7.20 -7.33 0.74
CA ILE A 71 -8.13 -6.21 0.83
C ILE A 71 -7.52 -5.12 1.70
N ALA A 72 -7.37 -3.91 1.15
CA ALA A 72 -6.87 -2.77 1.89
C ALA A 72 -8.01 -1.84 2.36
N VAL A 73 -7.98 -1.46 3.64
CA VAL A 73 -8.86 -0.41 4.19
C VAL A 73 -8.12 0.92 4.16
N MET A 74 -8.65 1.90 3.44
CA MET A 74 -7.93 3.15 3.15
C MET A 74 -8.79 4.39 3.44
N PRO A 75 -8.20 5.48 3.96
CA PRO A 75 -8.88 6.78 4.06
C PRO A 75 -8.94 7.54 2.71
N CYS A 76 -8.59 6.89 1.60
CA CYS A 76 -8.38 7.53 0.30
C CYS A 76 -9.10 6.78 -0.82
N THR A 77 -9.80 7.50 -1.70
CA THR A 77 -10.44 6.94 -2.90
C THR A 77 -9.44 6.65 -4.02
N ALA A 78 -8.38 7.46 -4.16
CA ALA A 78 -7.34 7.26 -5.17
C ALA A 78 -6.54 5.96 -4.97
N LYS A 79 -6.57 5.39 -3.76
CA LYS A 79 -5.98 4.07 -3.48
C LYS A 79 -6.68 2.94 -4.24
N LYS A 80 -7.98 3.08 -4.57
CA LYS A 80 -8.68 2.15 -5.47
C LYS A 80 -8.09 2.17 -6.88
N PHE A 81 -7.80 3.36 -7.40
CA PHE A 81 -7.15 3.52 -8.70
C PHE A 81 -5.73 2.93 -8.70
N GLU A 82 -4.94 3.19 -7.66
CA GLU A 82 -3.60 2.60 -7.53
C GLU A 82 -3.64 1.06 -7.56
N ALA A 83 -4.59 0.43 -6.86
CA ALA A 83 -4.73 -1.03 -6.84
C ALA A 83 -5.13 -1.66 -8.17
N GLN A 84 -5.54 -0.86 -9.16
CA GLN A 84 -5.95 -1.34 -10.48
C GLN A 84 -4.88 -1.08 -11.57
N ARG A 85 -3.75 -0.48 -11.21
CA ARG A 85 -2.69 -0.18 -12.18
C ARG A 85 -2.05 -1.49 -12.66
N PRO A 86 -2.01 -1.78 -13.98
CA PRO A 86 -1.48 -3.05 -14.49
C PRO A 86 -0.04 -3.37 -14.05
N GLU A 87 0.79 -2.35 -13.90
CA GLU A 87 2.18 -2.47 -13.44
C GLU A 87 2.33 -2.78 -11.94
N LEU A 88 1.23 -2.69 -11.16
CA LEU A 88 1.17 -3.08 -9.75
C LEU A 88 0.58 -4.49 -9.60
N SER A 89 1.02 -5.37 -10.50
CA SER A 89 0.72 -6.79 -10.51
C SER A 89 2.01 -7.61 -10.68
N HIS A 90 1.95 -8.89 -10.30
CA HIS A 90 3.02 -9.86 -10.50
C HIS A 90 2.41 -11.20 -10.90
N ASP A 91 2.99 -11.87 -11.90
CA ASP A 91 2.51 -13.17 -12.40
C ASP A 91 0.99 -13.20 -12.70
N GLY A 92 0.45 -12.11 -13.26
CA GLY A 92 -0.97 -11.98 -13.56
C GLY A 92 -1.89 -11.69 -12.36
N ARG A 93 -1.32 -11.54 -11.15
CA ARG A 93 -2.06 -11.23 -9.92
C ARG A 93 -1.85 -9.78 -9.50
N GLN A 94 -2.92 -9.07 -9.17
CA GLN A 94 -2.80 -7.75 -8.53
C GLN A 94 -2.15 -7.87 -7.16
N ASP A 95 -1.29 -6.91 -6.78
CA ASP A 95 -0.72 -6.87 -5.43
C ASP A 95 -1.84 -6.70 -4.36
N VAL A 96 -2.86 -5.90 -4.67
CA VAL A 96 -4.05 -5.66 -3.84
C VAL A 96 -5.31 -5.88 -4.68
N ASP A 97 -6.18 -6.79 -4.27
CA ASP A 97 -7.37 -7.18 -5.04
C ASP A 97 -8.53 -6.19 -4.89
N ALA A 98 -8.67 -5.61 -3.71
CA ALA A 98 -9.72 -4.65 -3.44
C ALA A 98 -9.28 -3.59 -2.44
N VAL A 99 -9.82 -2.38 -2.62
CA VAL A 99 -9.66 -1.29 -1.65
C VAL A 99 -11.04 -0.80 -1.24
N ILE A 100 -11.29 -0.82 0.07
CA ILE A 100 -12.49 -0.25 0.69
C ILE A 100 -12.11 0.98 1.52
N THR A 101 -12.97 1.98 1.48
CA THR A 101 -12.79 3.20 2.26
C THR A 101 -13.18 2.99 3.71
N THR A 102 -12.70 3.86 4.61
CA THR A 102 -13.16 3.90 6.00
C THR A 102 -14.69 3.97 6.09
N ARG A 103 -15.36 4.71 5.19
CA ARG A 103 -16.83 4.81 5.13
C ARG A 103 -17.49 3.50 4.70
N GLU A 104 -16.91 2.79 3.73
CA GLU A 104 -17.41 1.49 3.27
C GLU A 104 -17.28 0.43 4.38
N LEU A 105 -16.14 0.40 5.08
CA LEU A 105 -15.97 -0.48 6.25
C LEU A 105 -16.99 -0.16 7.34
N ALA A 106 -17.13 1.12 7.71
CA ALA A 106 -18.09 1.53 8.74
C ALA A 106 -19.54 1.15 8.37
N ARG A 107 -19.91 1.22 7.08
CA ARG A 107 -21.21 0.75 6.60
C ARG A 107 -21.35 -0.76 6.71
N LEU A 108 -20.33 -1.54 6.34
CA LEU A 108 -20.34 -3.00 6.45
C LEU A 108 -20.52 -3.46 7.90
N LEU A 109 -19.81 -2.84 8.84
CA LEU A 109 -19.94 -3.15 10.27
C LEU A 109 -21.37 -2.91 10.77
N ARG A 110 -21.96 -1.74 10.45
CA ARG A 110 -23.36 -1.44 10.81
C ARG A 110 -24.36 -2.41 10.18
N MET A 111 -24.17 -2.78 8.91
CA MET A 111 -25.03 -3.76 8.24
C MET A 111 -24.97 -5.15 8.88
N ARG A 112 -23.87 -5.47 9.55
CA ARG A 112 -23.67 -6.74 10.27
C ARG A 112 -24.02 -6.66 11.76
N GLY A 113 -24.50 -5.51 12.25
CA GLY A 113 -24.82 -5.31 13.66
C GLY A 113 -23.59 -5.32 14.57
N ILE A 114 -22.40 -5.04 14.04
CA ILE A 114 -21.15 -5.04 14.82
C ILE A 114 -20.97 -3.65 15.45
N ASN A 115 -20.95 -3.60 16.78
CA ASN A 115 -20.60 -2.41 17.55
C ASN A 115 -19.14 -2.50 18.04
N LEU A 116 -18.25 -1.69 17.46
CA LEU A 116 -16.83 -1.68 17.83
C LEU A 116 -16.58 -1.25 19.28
N ASP A 117 -17.47 -0.43 19.86
CA ASP A 117 -17.31 0.07 21.23
C ASP A 117 -17.57 -1.01 22.29
N GLU A 118 -18.27 -2.08 21.91
CA GLU A 118 -18.59 -3.23 22.76
C GLU A 118 -17.61 -4.40 22.58
N MET A 119 -16.70 -4.31 21.61
CA MET A 119 -15.76 -5.39 21.31
C MET A 119 -14.53 -5.34 22.23
N PRO A 120 -14.03 -6.50 22.68
CA PRO A 120 -12.74 -6.56 23.36
C PRO A 120 -11.62 -6.13 22.41
N ALA A 121 -10.56 -5.54 22.98
CA ALA A 121 -9.38 -5.20 22.22
C ALA A 121 -8.62 -6.48 21.82
N GLU A 122 -8.25 -6.58 20.55
CA GLU A 122 -7.47 -7.69 19.99
C GLU A 122 -6.26 -7.17 19.24
N TYR A 123 -5.19 -7.97 19.21
CA TYR A 123 -4.03 -7.68 18.41
C TYR A 123 -4.25 -8.12 16.97
N ALA A 124 -3.76 -7.32 16.03
CA ALA A 124 -3.69 -7.76 14.63
C ALA A 124 -2.62 -8.83 14.46
N ASP A 125 -2.79 -9.69 13.45
CA ASP A 125 -1.75 -10.60 13.03
C ASP A 125 -0.48 -9.84 12.62
N SER A 126 0.67 -10.47 12.90
CA SER A 126 1.99 -9.90 12.63
C SER A 126 2.85 -10.87 11.80
N PRO A 127 2.40 -11.25 10.58
CA PRO A 127 3.10 -12.26 9.77
C PRO A 127 4.51 -11.83 9.34
N LEU A 128 4.80 -10.52 9.40
CA LEU A 128 6.07 -9.90 9.02
C LEU A 128 6.76 -9.18 10.20
N GLY A 129 6.33 -9.44 11.43
CA GLY A 129 6.83 -8.77 12.63
C GLY A 129 6.16 -7.44 12.94
N GLU A 130 6.62 -6.79 14.00
CA GLU A 130 5.97 -5.61 14.56
C GLU A 130 6.21 -4.35 13.72
N ARG A 131 5.17 -3.51 13.62
CA ARG A 131 5.28 -2.18 13.01
C ARG A 131 6.07 -1.24 13.92
N SER A 132 6.94 -0.42 13.35
CA SER A 132 7.66 0.63 14.09
C SER A 132 6.82 1.89 14.27
N THR A 133 7.25 2.77 15.18
CA THR A 133 6.63 4.09 15.43
C THR A 133 6.65 5.00 14.20
N ALA A 134 7.69 4.92 13.36
CA ALA A 134 7.78 5.70 12.13
C ALA A 134 6.66 5.35 11.13
N GLY A 135 6.25 4.07 11.06
CA GLY A 135 5.11 3.67 10.24
C GLY A 135 3.77 4.19 10.76
N LYS A 136 3.64 4.40 12.09
CA LYS A 136 2.40 4.85 12.73
C LYS A 136 1.99 6.27 12.33
N ILE A 137 2.96 7.14 12.07
CA ILE A 137 2.73 8.56 11.74
C ILE A 137 2.55 8.83 10.25
N PHE A 138 2.52 7.80 9.39
CA PHE A 138 2.42 7.96 7.94
C PHE A 138 1.15 8.71 7.49
N GLY A 139 0.05 8.58 8.23
CA GLY A 139 -1.23 9.21 7.89
C GLY A 139 -1.47 10.58 8.54
N ALA A 140 -0.46 11.15 9.20
CA ALA A 140 -0.54 12.47 9.83
C ALA A 140 -0.47 13.61 8.80
#